data_AF-O58897-F1
#
_entry.id   AF-O58897-F1
#
_cell.length_a   1.000
_cell.length_b   1.000
_cell.length_c   1.000
_cell.angle_alpha   90.00
_cell.angle_beta   90.00
_cell.angle_gamma   90.00
#
_symmetry.space_group_name_H-M   'P 1'
#
loop_
_entity.id
_entity.type
_entity.pdbx_description
1 polymer ?
#
loop_
_entity_poly.entity_id
_entity_poly.type
_entity_poly.pdbx_seq_one_letter_code
_entity_poly.pdbx_strand_id
1 'polypeptide(L)'
;MRSKSLIQLIIFLLIVGLWFKIAWPLQDKVSLLAGAIGGLILHWALTNKGNKNVVYIKPFTAGWRVLLYDMLLLSFLIALLRNYDYTLLDALKNNTQNLVLLLTIVGGIFIDYGMEG
;
A
#
# COMPACT_ATOMS: atom_id res chain seq x y z
N MET A 1 19.83 6.25 -11.81
CA MET A 1 19.20 6.07 -10.48
C MET A 1 20.29 5.75 -9.47
N ARG A 2 20.30 6.35 -8.27
CA ARG A 2 21.24 5.91 -7.22
C ARG A 2 20.96 4.42 -6.94
N SER A 3 21.98 3.60 -6.72
CA SER A 3 21.84 2.13 -6.53
C SER A 3 20.77 1.75 -5.49
N LYS A 4 20.64 2.52 -4.41
CA LYS A 4 19.60 2.35 -3.39
C LYS A 4 18.16 2.46 -3.94
N SER A 5 17.92 3.33 -4.93
CA SER A 5 16.61 3.51 -5.56
C SER A 5 16.21 2.33 -6.47
N LEU A 6 17.16 1.58 -7.01
CA LEU A 6 16.86 0.41 -7.84
C LEU A 6 16.41 -0.77 -6.97
N ILE A 7 17.09 -1.00 -5.85
CA ILE A 7 16.70 -2.06 -4.89
C ILE A 7 15.28 -1.80 -4.35
N GLN A 8 14.97 -0.55 -3.98
CA GLN A 8 13.62 -0.18 -3.56
C GLN A 8 12.57 -0.43 -4.63
N LEU A 9 12.88 -0.13 -5.90
CA LEU A 9 11.96 -0.40 -7.00
C LEU A 9 11.72 -1.91 -7.17
N ILE A 10 12.76 -2.74 -7.03
CA ILE A 10 12.62 -4.20 -7.07
C ILE A 10 11.73 -4.68 -5.91
N ILE A 11 11.99 -4.20 -4.69
CA ILE A 11 11.16 -4.52 -3.51
C ILE A 11 9.70 -4.13 -3.77
N PHE A 12 9.46 -2.92 -4.26
CA PHE A 12 8.13 -2.46 -4.62
C PHE A 12 7.41 -3.39 -5.60
N LEU A 13 8.08 -3.81 -6.68
CA LEU A 13 7.51 -4.74 -7.64
C LEU A 13 7.18 -6.10 -7.03
N LEU A 14 8.02 -6.60 -6.11
CA LEU A 14 7.73 -7.83 -5.37
C LEU A 14 6.51 -7.67 -4.45
N ILE A 15 6.37 -6.53 -3.77
CA ILE A 15 5.20 -6.23 -2.93
C ILE A 15 3.93 -6.15 -3.78
N VAL A 16 3.98 -5.48 -4.93
CA VAL A 16 2.85 -5.41 -5.87
C VAL A 16 2.47 -6.81 -6.38
N GLY A 17 3.46 -7.64 -6.74
CA GLY A 17 3.21 -9.01 -7.16
C GLY A 17 2.57 -9.86 -6.05
N LEU A 18 3.04 -9.71 -4.81
CA LEU A 18 2.47 -10.40 -3.65
C LEU A 18 1.03 -9.93 -3.37
N TRP A 19 0.78 -8.62 -3.45
CA TRP A 19 -0.55 -8.05 -3.32
C TRP A 19 -1.49 -8.57 -4.39
N PHE A 20 -1.05 -8.61 -5.64
CA PHE A 20 -1.85 -9.14 -6.75
C PHE A 20 -2.21 -10.61 -6.53
N LYS A 21 -1.32 -11.40 -5.95
CA LYS A 21 -1.58 -12.82 -5.67
C LYS A 21 -2.57 -13.03 -4.52
N ILE A 22 -2.45 -12.26 -3.43
CA ILE A 22 -3.19 -12.51 -2.18
C ILE A 22 -4.44 -11.63 -2.07
N ALA A 23 -4.33 -10.33 -2.31
CA ALA A 23 -5.41 -9.37 -2.09
C ALA A 23 -6.36 -9.24 -3.28
N TRP A 24 -5.85 -9.32 -4.52
CA TRP A 24 -6.68 -9.14 -5.72
C TRP A 24 -7.94 -10.03 -5.78
N PRO A 25 -7.87 -11.34 -5.44
CA PRO A 25 -9.06 -12.20 -5.45
C PRO A 25 -10.17 -11.77 -4.47
N LEU A 26 -9.82 -10.97 -3.45
CA LEU A 26 -10.75 -10.47 -2.44
C LEU A 26 -11.39 -9.13 -2.84
N GLN A 27 -10.89 -8.49 -3.91
CA GLN A 27 -11.29 -7.13 -4.26
C GLN A 27 -12.66 -7.11 -4.96
N ASP A 28 -13.51 -6.22 -4.47
CA ASP A 28 -14.69 -5.75 -5.18
C ASP A 28 -14.52 -4.30 -5.66
N LYS A 29 -15.46 -3.82 -6.48
CA LYS A 29 -15.42 -2.44 -7.02
C LYS A 29 -15.36 -1.39 -5.91
N VAL A 30 -16.02 -1.65 -4.77
CA VAL A 30 -16.08 -0.73 -3.64
C VAL A 30 -14.74 -0.63 -2.94
N SER A 31 -14.08 -1.76 -2.72
CA SER A 31 -12.77 -1.84 -2.06
C SER A 31 -11.68 -1.17 -2.90
N LEU A 32 -11.71 -1.36 -4.22
CA LEU A 32 -10.80 -0.68 -5.14
C LEU A 32 -11.04 0.84 -5.17
N LEU A 33 -12.30 1.28 -5.22
CA LEU A 33 -12.64 2.70 -5.20
C LEU A 33 -12.23 3.36 -3.87
N ALA A 34 -12.50 2.68 -2.75
CA ALA A 34 -12.10 3.12 -1.42
C ALA A 34 -10.58 3.16 -1.27
N GLY A 35 -9.86 2.20 -1.84
CA GLY A 35 -8.40 2.21 -1.89
C GLY A 35 -7.84 3.35 -2.73
N ALA A 36 -8.42 3.63 -3.90
CA ALA A 36 -7.97 4.71 -4.76
C ALA A 36 -8.17 6.09 -4.09
N ILE A 37 -9.39 6.38 -3.63
CA ILE A 37 -9.72 7.67 -3.01
C ILE A 37 -9.11 7.77 -1.62
N GLY A 38 -9.32 6.76 -0.79
CA GLY A 38 -8.80 6.71 0.58
C GLY A 38 -7.29 6.70 0.60
N GLY A 39 -6.64 5.95 -0.30
CA GLY A 39 -5.18 5.92 -0.43
C GLY A 39 -4.60 7.28 -0.80
N LEU A 40 -5.25 8.00 -1.71
CA LEU A 40 -4.88 9.38 -2.05
C LEU A 40 -4.98 10.32 -0.84
N ILE A 41 -6.07 10.21 -0.07
CA ILE A 41 -6.30 11.02 1.13
C ILE A 41 -5.27 10.66 2.21
N LEU A 42 -5.05 9.36 2.46
CA LEU A 42 -4.06 8.86 3.41
C LEU A 42 -2.68 9.36 3.05
N HIS A 43 -2.33 9.29 1.77
CA HIS A 43 -1.06 9.77 1.27
C HIS A 43 -0.88 11.25 1.56
N TRP A 44 -1.83 12.04 1.09
CA TRP A 44 -1.86 13.49 1.31
C TRP A 44 -1.78 13.89 2.80
N ALA A 45 -2.47 13.15 3.67
CA ALA A 45 -2.57 13.46 5.08
C ALA A 45 -1.34 13.02 5.90
N LEU A 46 -0.80 11.83 5.64
CA LEU A 46 0.17 11.19 6.54
C LEU A 46 1.52 10.88 5.92
N THR A 47 1.59 10.44 4.66
CA THR A 47 2.81 9.85 4.09
C THR A 47 3.45 10.68 2.98
N ASN A 48 2.91 11.88 2.68
CA ASN A 48 3.46 12.81 1.69
C ASN A 48 4.45 13.84 2.25
N LYS A 49 5.18 13.51 3.34
CA LYS A 49 6.33 14.26 3.89
C LYS A 49 6.18 15.79 3.99
N GLY A 50 4.96 16.29 4.24
CA GLY A 50 4.68 17.72 4.32
C GLY A 50 4.52 18.45 2.97
N ASN A 51 4.76 17.80 1.83
CA ASN A 51 4.42 18.35 0.52
C ASN A 51 2.97 18.02 0.18
N LYS A 52 2.04 18.96 0.36
CA LYS A 52 0.61 18.69 0.08
C LYS A 52 0.26 18.58 -1.41
N ASN A 53 1.19 18.85 -2.32
CA ASN A 53 0.93 18.87 -3.75
C ASN A 53 1.19 17.51 -4.39
N VAL A 54 0.16 16.66 -4.41
CA VAL A 54 0.18 15.32 -5.02
C VAL A 54 0.58 15.34 -6.50
N VAL A 55 0.30 16.45 -7.21
CA VAL A 55 0.59 16.62 -8.65
C VAL A 55 2.09 16.56 -8.99
N TYR A 56 2.98 16.80 -8.03
CA TYR A 56 4.43 16.78 -8.26
C TYR A 56 5.10 15.42 -8.02
N ILE A 57 4.31 14.37 -7.76
CA ILE A 57 4.81 13.02 -7.55
C ILE A 57 5.23 12.42 -8.90
N LYS A 58 6.55 12.34 -9.14
CA LYS A 58 7.11 11.79 -10.39
C LYS A 58 7.06 10.25 -10.37
N PRO A 59 6.78 9.58 -11.50
CA PRO A 59 6.80 8.13 -11.59
C PRO A 59 8.13 7.53 -11.08
N PHE A 60 8.05 6.36 -10.46
CA PHE A 60 9.18 5.59 -9.92
C PHE A 60 10.00 6.26 -8.81
N THR A 61 9.58 7.43 -8.31
CA THR A 61 10.16 8.03 -7.08
C THR A 61 9.65 7.34 -5.81
N ALA A 62 10.25 7.60 -4.65
CA ALA A 62 9.80 6.95 -3.42
C ALA A 62 8.41 7.47 -3.03
N GLY A 63 8.15 8.78 -3.12
CA GLY A 63 6.81 9.35 -2.94
C GLY A 63 5.74 8.70 -3.82
N TRP A 64 6.08 8.38 -5.08
CA TRP A 64 5.16 7.66 -5.98
C TRP A 64 4.86 6.24 -5.51
N ARG A 65 5.88 5.51 -5.06
CA ARG A 65 5.71 4.16 -4.53
C ARG A 65 4.91 4.16 -3.23
N VAL A 66 5.15 5.14 -2.35
CA VAL A 66 4.40 5.32 -1.10
C VAL A 66 2.93 5.58 -1.38
N LEU A 67 2.59 6.47 -2.33
CA LEU A 67 1.21 6.69 -2.77
C LEU A 67 0.54 5.39 -3.21
N LEU A 68 1.25 4.56 -3.98
CA LEU A 68 0.72 3.27 -4.41
C LEU A 68 0.56 2.30 -3.24
N TYR A 69 1.51 2.23 -2.31
CA TYR A 69 1.33 1.41 -1.11
C TYR A 69 0.12 1.85 -0.29
N ASP A 70 -0.14 3.15 -0.15
CA ASP A 70 -1.31 3.66 0.58
C ASP A 70 -2.62 3.21 -0.08
N MET A 71 -2.68 3.24 -1.42
CA MET A 71 -3.83 2.73 -2.18
C MET A 71 -4.00 1.21 -2.05
N LEU A 72 -2.91 0.45 -2.14
CA LEU A 72 -2.91 -1.01 -1.99
C LEU A 72 -3.29 -1.42 -0.56
N LEU A 73 -2.82 -0.67 0.44
CA LEU A 73 -3.13 -0.89 1.85
C LEU A 73 -4.62 -0.67 2.09
N LEU A 74 -5.17 0.48 1.70
CA LEU A 74 -6.56 0.78 2.00
C LEU A 74 -7.54 -0.09 1.20
N SER A 75 -7.26 -0.39 -0.07
CA SER A 75 -8.08 -1.36 -0.81
C SER A 75 -8.06 -2.74 -0.15
N PHE A 76 -6.89 -3.17 0.33
CA PHE A 76 -6.77 -4.45 1.03
C PHE A 76 -7.54 -4.47 2.36
N LEU A 77 -7.39 -3.44 3.21
CA LEU A 77 -8.07 -3.37 4.49
C LEU A 77 -9.61 -3.32 4.33
N ILE A 78 -10.11 -2.56 3.36
CA ILE A 78 -11.54 -2.51 3.07
C ILE A 78 -12.04 -3.85 2.52
N ALA A 79 -11.29 -4.50 1.64
CA ALA A 79 -11.64 -5.83 1.15
C ALA A 79 -11.69 -6.84 2.31
N LEU A 80 -10.73 -6.83 3.23
CA LEU A 80 -10.78 -7.70 4.41
C LEU A 80 -12.00 -7.41 5.29
N LEU A 81 -12.30 -6.15 5.58
CA LEU A 81 -13.48 -5.80 6.38
C LEU A 81 -14.77 -6.32 5.74
N ARG A 82 -14.89 -6.23 4.42
CA ARG A 82 -16.09 -6.65 3.70
C ARG A 82 -16.23 -8.17 3.58
N ASN A 83 -15.12 -8.90 3.50
CA ASN A 83 -15.12 -10.36 3.38
C ASN A 83 -15.21 -11.10 4.73
N TYR A 84 -14.99 -10.41 5.85
CA TYR A 84 -14.93 -11.02 7.19
C TYR A 84 -15.87 -10.32 8.19
N ASP A 85 -17.09 -9.96 7.76
CA ASP A 85 -18.14 -9.37 8.62
C ASP A 85 -17.66 -8.19 9.49
N TYR A 86 -16.78 -7.35 8.94
CA TYR A 86 -16.15 -6.19 9.58
C TYR A 86 -15.23 -6.51 10.77
N THR A 87 -14.78 -7.76 10.90
CA THR A 87 -13.81 -8.22 11.92
C THR A 87 -12.40 -8.33 11.35
N LEU A 88 -11.68 -7.20 11.28
CA LEU A 88 -10.32 -7.17 10.73
C LEU A 88 -9.35 -8.08 11.50
N LEU A 89 -9.52 -8.18 12.82
CA LEU A 89 -8.66 -9.02 13.65
C LEU A 89 -8.75 -10.50 13.24
N ASP A 90 -9.96 -11.01 12.97
CA ASP A 90 -10.17 -12.40 12.56
C ASP A 90 -9.62 -12.65 11.16
N ALA A 91 -9.78 -11.68 10.26
CA ALA A 91 -9.21 -11.71 8.92
C ALA A 91 -7.67 -11.82 8.88
N LEU A 92 -6.99 -11.29 9.91
CA LEU A 92 -5.53 -11.31 10.04
C LEU A 92 -5.03 -12.49 10.89
N LYS A 93 -5.70 -12.80 11.99
CA LYS A 93 -5.30 -13.87 12.93
C LYS A 93 -5.44 -15.25 12.29
N ASN A 94 -6.50 -15.47 11.51
CA ASN A 94 -6.82 -16.77 10.95
C ASN A 94 -6.21 -16.99 9.56
N ASN A 95 -5.54 -15.99 8.99
CA ASN A 95 -4.92 -16.08 7.68
C ASN A 95 -3.52 -15.43 7.67
N THR A 96 -2.50 -16.27 7.78
CA THR A 96 -1.09 -15.86 7.76
C THR A 96 -0.71 -15.10 6.48
N GLN A 97 -1.32 -15.41 5.33
CA GLN A 97 -1.03 -14.68 4.08
C GLN A 97 -1.50 -13.23 4.17
N ASN A 98 -2.67 -12.99 4.76
CA ASN A 98 -3.18 -11.64 4.97
C ASN A 98 -2.29 -10.83 5.92
N LEU A 99 -1.86 -11.45 7.02
CA LEU A 99 -0.96 -10.81 7.98
C LEU A 99 0.41 -10.49 7.35
N VAL A 100 1.00 -11.44 6.61
CA VAL A 100 2.27 -11.23 5.91
C VAL A 100 2.13 -10.11 4.89
N LEU A 101 1.06 -10.08 4.10
CA LEU A 101 0.84 -9.01 3.13
C LEU A 101 0.70 -7.64 3.83
N LEU A 102 -0.08 -7.55 4.91
CA LEU A 102 -0.24 -6.32 5.67
C LEU A 102 1.12 -5.78 6.16
N LEU A 103 1.90 -6.62 6.83
CA LEU A 103 3.22 -6.25 7.35
C LEU A 103 4.18 -5.87 6.22
N THR A 104 4.09 -6.55 5.09
CA THR A 104 4.93 -6.29 3.91
C THR A 104 4.63 -4.93 3.29
N ILE A 105 3.35 -4.56 3.11
CA ILE A 105 2.97 -3.25 2.59
C ILE A 105 3.40 -2.15 3.56
N VAL A 106 3.10 -2.31 4.84
CA VAL A 106 3.49 -1.33 5.88
C VAL A 106 5.01 -1.16 5.93
N GLY A 107 5.77 -2.26 5.90
CA GLY A 107 7.23 -2.22 5.81
C GLY A 107 7.74 -1.51 4.56
N GLY A 108 7.10 -1.75 3.40
CA GLY A 108 7.38 -1.06 2.15
C GLY A 108 7.21 0.46 2.26
N ILE A 109 6.11 0.91 2.89
CA ILE A 109 5.87 2.34 3.18
C ILE A 109 7.03 2.91 4.00
N PHE A 110 7.42 2.28 5.11
CA PHE A 110 8.48 2.80 5.96
C PHE A 110 9.86 2.82 5.28
N ILE A 111 10.18 1.82 4.46
CA ILE A 111 11.45 1.78 3.71
C ILE A 111 11.52 2.91 2.69
N ASP A 112 10.46 3.11 1.90
CA ASP A 112 10.44 4.16 0.88
C ASP A 112 10.29 5.56 1.49
N TYR A 113 9.46 5.69 2.52
CA TYR A 113 9.33 6.93 3.28
C TYR A 113 10.62 7.28 4.03
N GLY A 114 11.33 6.33 4.63
CA GLY A 114 12.55 6.61 5.41
C GLY A 114 13.74 7.10 4.59
N MET A 115 13.83 6.77 3.29
CA MET A 115 15.01 7.07 2.48
C MET A 115 14.96 8.37 1.68
N GLU A 116 13.83 9.05 1.58
CA GLU A 116 13.73 10.40 0.99
C GLU A 116 14.18 11.49 1.99
N GLY A 117 15.32 11.28 2.69
CA GLY A 117 15.95 12.21 3.63
C GLY A 117 17.41 12.45 3.28
#